data_AF-A0A917M0T3-F1
#
_entry.id   AF-A0A917M0T3-F1
#
_cell.length_a   1.000
_cell.length_b   1.000
_cell.length_c   1.000
_cell.angle_alpha   90.00
_cell.angle_beta   90.00
_cell.angle_gamma   90.00
#
_symmetry.space_group_name_H-M   'P 1'
#
loop_
_entity.id
_entity.type
_entity.pdbx_description
1 polymer ?
#
loop_
_entity_poly.entity_id
_entity_poly.type
_entity_poly.pdbx_seq_one_letter_code
_entity_poly.pdbx_strand_id
1 'polypeptide(L)'
;MTPYTTQAGKKNLQAGIKKMEKSMSPAAQVRRNFRLGRPPKAGESLPLHRTVVWQRAADAVNKFRSEMIAAKLNPHHVDAAIVYIEAANPELPHFILLDDESRSLDEIRAAAFDILGRDDVLALGMLFKQHDEQTKQDVTFPYLFTGLSVNGIAVLRKAATNQYEGARLLGMKH
;
A
#
# COMPACT_ATOMS: atom_id res chain seq x y z
N MET A 1 14.26 15.25 29.61
CA MET A 1 12.91 15.70 29.21
C MET A 1 12.90 15.94 27.72
N THR A 2 12.17 15.15 26.94
CA THR A 2 12.02 15.39 25.50
C THR A 2 11.11 16.61 25.29
N PRO A 3 11.46 17.56 24.39
CA PRO A 3 10.77 18.85 24.23
C PRO A 3 9.28 18.77 23.82
N TYR A 4 8.78 17.56 23.55
CA TYR A 4 7.43 17.27 23.06
C TYR A 4 6.36 17.13 24.15
N THR A 5 6.72 17.18 25.43
CA THR A 5 5.77 16.98 26.55
C THR A 5 5.11 18.26 27.07
N THR A 6 5.57 19.43 26.66
CA THR A 6 4.98 20.71 27.10
C THR A 6 3.71 21.06 26.32
N GLN A 7 2.76 21.77 26.94
CA GLN A 7 1.56 22.27 26.25
C GLN A 7 1.90 23.15 25.04
N ALA A 8 2.97 23.95 25.14
CA ALA A 8 3.49 24.76 24.04
C ALA A 8 4.02 23.89 22.89
N GLY A 9 4.76 22.82 23.20
CA GLY A 9 5.22 21.84 22.22
C GLY A 9 4.06 21.18 21.46
N LYS A 10 3.00 20.77 22.17
CA LYS A 10 1.78 20.20 21.56
C LYS A 10 1.07 21.21 20.64
N LYS A 11 0.94 22.47 21.06
CA LYS A 11 0.32 23.54 20.26
C LYS A 11 1.12 23.83 18.98
N ASN A 12 2.44 23.86 19.07
CA ASN A 12 3.32 24.07 17.92
C ASN A 12 3.26 22.88 16.94
N LEU A 13 3.21 21.65 17.45
CA LEU A 13 2.99 20.45 16.61
C LEU A 13 1.64 20.51 15.89
N GLN A 14 0.56 20.88 16.57
CA GLN A 14 -0.75 21.05 15.95
C GLN A 14 -0.76 22.15 14.88
N ALA A 15 -0.10 23.28 15.14
CA ALA A 15 0.04 24.35 14.16
C ALA A 15 0.87 23.91 12.95
N GLY A 16 1.94 23.15 13.17
CA GLY A 16 2.75 22.54 12.11
C GLY A 16 1.96 21.57 11.25
N ILE A 17 1.19 20.67 11.87
CA ILE A 17 0.30 19.72 11.17
C ILE A 17 -0.72 20.47 10.31
N LYS A 18 -1.40 21.47 10.88
CA LYS A 18 -2.37 22.29 10.12
C LYS A 18 -1.72 23.04 8.95
N LYS A 19 -0.48 23.52 9.12
CA LYS A 19 0.26 24.19 8.03
C LYS A 19 0.61 23.21 6.91
N MET A 20 1.03 21.99 7.26
CA MET A 20 1.29 20.92 6.29
C MET A 20 0.01 20.49 5.56
N GLU A 21 -1.10 20.32 6.27
CA GLU A 21 -2.41 19.97 5.68
C GLU A 21 -2.86 21.01 4.66
N LYS A 22 -2.62 22.31 4.92
CA LYS A 22 -2.93 23.38 3.95
C LYS A 22 -2.08 23.36 2.68
N SER A 23 -0.88 22.78 2.75
CA SER A 23 0.05 22.69 1.60
C SER A 23 -0.01 21.34 0.87
N MET A 24 -0.80 20.38 1.35
CA MET A 24 -0.90 19.06 0.74
C MET A 24 -1.73 19.11 -0.54
N SER A 25 -1.28 18.39 -1.57
CA SER A 25 -2.12 18.12 -2.74
C SER A 25 -3.35 17.31 -2.34
N PRO A 26 -4.46 17.39 -3.09
CA PRO A 26 -5.63 16.55 -2.84
C PRO A 26 -5.28 15.05 -2.85
N ALA A 27 -4.37 14.61 -3.74
CA ALA A 27 -3.90 13.22 -3.79
C ALA A 27 -3.15 12.81 -2.52
N ALA A 28 -2.30 13.69 -1.98
CA ALA A 28 -1.63 13.47 -0.70
C ALA A 28 -2.62 13.41 0.46
N GLN A 29 -3.68 14.22 0.45
CA GLN A 29 -4.73 14.18 1.46
C GLN A 29 -5.50 12.86 1.42
N VAL A 30 -5.86 12.38 0.23
CA VAL A 30 -6.50 11.06 0.06
C VAL A 30 -5.61 9.95 0.59
N ARG A 31 -4.32 9.87 0.21
CA ARG A 31 -3.39 8.87 0.77
C ARG A 31 -3.30 8.94 2.29
N ARG A 32 -3.20 10.14 2.85
CA ARG A 32 -3.13 10.32 4.29
C ARG A 32 -4.38 9.75 4.94
N ASN A 33 -5.55 10.18 4.48
CA ASN A 33 -6.86 9.76 5.01
C ASN A 33 -7.07 8.25 4.89
N PHE A 34 -6.73 7.66 3.75
CA PHE A 34 -6.81 6.22 3.52
C PHE A 34 -5.95 5.43 4.51
N ARG A 35 -4.78 5.97 4.87
CA ARG A 35 -3.85 5.39 5.85
C ARG A 35 -4.18 5.78 7.29
N LEU A 36 -5.18 6.65 7.54
CA LEU A 36 -5.60 6.98 8.89
C LEU A 36 -6.27 5.76 9.51
N GLY A 37 -5.70 5.32 10.62
CA GLY A 37 -6.14 4.15 11.34
C GLY A 37 -5.01 3.64 12.20
N ARG A 38 -5.36 2.84 13.21
CA ARG A 38 -4.32 2.11 13.93
C ARG A 38 -3.82 1.00 13.00
N PRO A 39 -2.52 0.93 12.68
CA PRO A 39 -1.99 -0.21 11.94
C PRO A 39 -2.31 -1.49 12.73
N PRO A 40 -2.50 -2.63 12.05
CA PRO A 40 -2.64 -3.91 12.72
C PRO A 40 -1.53 -4.08 13.77
N LYS A 41 -1.87 -4.61 14.95
CA LYS A 41 -0.87 -4.86 16.00
C LYS A 41 0.20 -5.79 15.43
N ALA A 42 1.46 -5.50 15.69
CA ALA A 42 2.54 -6.41 15.35
C ALA A 42 2.24 -7.80 15.94
N GLY A 43 2.49 -8.83 15.15
CA GLY A 43 2.17 -10.21 15.49
C GLY A 43 2.84 -11.17 14.52
N GLU A 44 2.65 -12.47 14.72
CA GLU A 44 3.14 -13.47 13.77
C GLU A 44 2.41 -13.32 12.44
N SER A 45 3.19 -13.31 11.36
CA SER A 45 2.67 -13.32 9.99
C SER A 45 2.07 -14.69 9.72
N LEU A 46 0.81 -14.89 10.12
CA LEU A 46 0.10 -16.13 9.87
C LEU A 46 -0.41 -16.17 8.43
N PRO A 47 -0.39 -17.35 7.77
CA PRO A 47 -1.01 -17.54 6.48
C PRO A 47 -2.48 -17.13 6.53
N LEU A 48 -2.85 -16.17 5.68
CA LEU A 48 -4.26 -15.82 5.47
C LEU A 48 -4.80 -16.71 4.35
N HIS A 49 -6.01 -17.22 4.53
CA HIS A 49 -6.70 -17.94 3.47
C HIS A 49 -6.80 -17.07 2.20
N ARG A 50 -6.50 -17.63 1.03
CA ARG A 50 -6.46 -16.91 -0.27
C ARG A 50 -7.67 -16.00 -0.52
N THR A 51 -8.87 -16.48 -0.22
CA THR A 51 -10.11 -15.69 -0.37
C THR A 51 -10.12 -14.46 0.53
N VAL A 52 -9.59 -14.55 1.74
CA VAL A 52 -9.50 -13.42 2.68
C VAL A 52 -8.48 -12.40 2.19
N VAL A 53 -7.33 -12.85 1.68
CA VAL A 53 -6.31 -11.97 1.09
C VAL A 53 -6.92 -11.20 -0.08
N TRP A 54 -7.54 -11.90 -1.02
CA TRP A 54 -8.17 -11.30 -2.20
C TRP A 54 -9.28 -10.32 -1.83
N GLN A 55 -10.20 -10.72 -0.95
CA GLN A 55 -11.32 -9.86 -0.53
C GLN A 55 -10.78 -8.55 0.09
N ARG A 56 -9.83 -8.65 1.02
CA ARG A 56 -9.21 -7.46 1.63
C ARG A 56 -8.50 -6.60 0.59
N ALA A 57 -7.89 -7.21 -0.41
CA ALA A 57 -7.19 -6.50 -1.47
C ALA A 57 -8.16 -5.72 -2.37
N ALA A 58 -9.19 -6.38 -2.86
CA ALA A 58 -10.24 -5.78 -3.68
C ALA A 58 -10.96 -4.66 -2.92
N ASP A 59 -11.32 -4.89 -1.65
CA ASP A 59 -11.98 -3.88 -0.81
C ASP A 59 -11.09 -2.65 -0.60
N ALA A 60 -9.79 -2.85 -0.37
CA ALA A 60 -8.84 -1.75 -0.20
C ALA A 60 -8.69 -0.93 -1.49
N VAL A 61 -8.58 -1.58 -2.65
CA VAL A 61 -8.52 -0.90 -3.96
C VAL A 61 -9.79 -0.10 -4.22
N ASN A 62 -10.96 -0.74 -4.06
CA ASN A 62 -12.25 -0.09 -4.27
C ASN A 62 -12.43 1.11 -3.35
N LYS A 63 -12.11 0.95 -2.06
CA LYS A 63 -12.17 2.05 -1.09
C LYS A 63 -11.27 3.21 -1.51
N PHE A 64 -10.01 2.94 -1.88
CA PHE A 64 -9.08 4.00 -2.25
C PHE A 64 -9.52 4.73 -3.53
N ARG A 65 -10.02 4.01 -4.53
CA ARG A 65 -10.60 4.59 -5.75
C ARG A 65 -11.85 5.43 -5.44
N SER A 66 -12.72 4.98 -4.53
CA SER A 66 -13.85 5.78 -4.08
C SER A 66 -13.41 7.08 -3.39
N GLU A 67 -12.37 7.05 -2.56
CA GLU A 67 -11.80 8.26 -1.94
C GLU A 67 -11.19 9.21 -2.97
N MET A 68 -10.54 8.68 -4.01
CA MET A 68 -10.05 9.47 -5.15
C MET A 68 -11.19 10.17 -5.89
N ILE A 69 -12.27 9.44 -6.21
CA ILE A 69 -13.46 9.99 -6.88
C ILE A 69 -14.11 11.09 -6.03
N ALA A 70 -14.26 10.87 -4.72
CA ALA A 70 -14.81 11.85 -3.79
C ALA A 70 -13.97 13.14 -3.74
N ALA A 71 -12.65 13.02 -3.93
CA ALA A 71 -11.72 14.13 -4.03
C ALA A 71 -11.61 14.73 -5.44
N LYS A 72 -12.44 14.28 -6.41
CA LYS A 72 -12.41 14.69 -7.82
C LYS A 72 -11.08 14.38 -8.52
N LEU A 73 -10.43 13.29 -8.14
CA LEU A 73 -9.21 12.79 -8.76
C LEU A 73 -9.52 11.59 -9.66
N ASN A 74 -8.63 11.30 -10.61
CA ASN A 74 -8.77 10.15 -11.49
C ASN A 74 -8.52 8.82 -10.72
N PRO A 75 -9.52 7.93 -10.59
CA PRO A 75 -9.34 6.64 -9.91
C PRO A 75 -8.39 5.68 -10.64
N HIS A 76 -8.12 5.89 -11.93
CA HIS A 76 -7.17 5.11 -12.72
C HIS A 76 -5.70 5.48 -12.43
N HIS A 77 -5.44 6.57 -11.68
CA HIS A 77 -4.10 6.94 -11.23
C HIS A 77 -3.66 6.14 -9.99
N VAL A 78 -4.15 4.92 -9.87
CA VAL A 78 -3.92 4.01 -8.74
C VAL A 78 -3.69 2.61 -9.26
N ASP A 79 -2.45 2.15 -9.06
CA ASP A 79 -2.09 0.74 -9.22
C ASP A 79 -1.96 0.10 -7.84
N ALA A 80 -2.28 -1.19 -7.76
CA ALA A 80 -2.11 -1.97 -6.55
C ALA A 80 -1.58 -3.36 -6.84
N ALA A 81 -0.75 -3.86 -5.92
CA ALA A 81 -0.23 -5.22 -5.98
C ALA A 81 -0.31 -5.88 -4.60
N ILE A 82 -0.70 -7.15 -4.56
CA ILE A 82 -0.48 -7.99 -3.37
C ILE A 82 0.99 -8.36 -3.32
N VAL A 83 1.62 -8.19 -2.16
CA VAL A 83 2.99 -8.64 -1.91
C VAL A 83 2.95 -9.95 -1.15
N TYR A 84 3.66 -10.94 -1.67
CA TYR A 84 3.84 -12.23 -1.03
C TYR A 84 5.31 -12.64 -1.04
N ILE A 85 5.64 -13.62 -0.22
CA ILE A 85 6.95 -14.29 -0.20
C ILE A 85 6.74 -15.79 -0.27
N GLU A 86 7.75 -16.49 -0.76
CA GLU A 86 7.83 -17.95 -0.70
C GLU A 86 8.67 -18.36 0.52
N ALA A 87 8.29 -19.43 1.20
CA ALA A 87 8.98 -19.93 2.40
C ALA A 87 10.44 -20.28 2.12
N ALA A 88 10.75 -20.72 0.90
CA ALA A 88 12.11 -21.00 0.45
C ALA A 88 12.98 -19.73 0.35
N ASN A 89 12.39 -18.56 0.09
CA ASN A 89 13.08 -17.30 -0.14
C ASN A 89 12.37 -16.12 0.56
N PRO A 90 12.34 -16.07 1.91
CA PRO A 90 11.52 -15.11 2.64
C PRO A 90 11.94 -13.64 2.48
N GLU A 91 13.14 -13.39 1.94
CA GLU A 91 13.72 -12.05 1.73
C GLU A 91 13.42 -11.47 0.34
N LEU A 92 12.81 -12.26 -0.54
CA LEU A 92 12.49 -11.90 -1.93
C LEU A 92 10.99 -11.68 -2.07
N PRO A 93 10.52 -10.42 -2.15
CA PRO A 93 9.11 -10.14 -2.37
C PRO A 93 8.71 -10.41 -3.82
N HIS A 94 7.54 -11.02 -3.98
CA HIS A 94 6.86 -11.21 -5.24
C HIS A 94 5.54 -10.43 -5.26
N PHE A 95 5.03 -10.15 -6.47
CA PHE A 95 3.90 -9.25 -6.69
C PHE A 95 2.81 -9.93 -7.49
N ILE A 96 1.56 -9.74 -7.07
CA ILE A 96 0.37 -10.05 -7.86
C ILE A 96 -0.31 -8.71 -8.16
N LEU A 97 -0.22 -8.27 -9.42
CA LEU A 97 -0.89 -7.04 -9.87
C LEU A 97 -2.41 -7.23 -9.83
N LEU A 98 -3.11 -6.24 -9.30
CA LEU A 98 -4.57 -6.23 -9.20
C LEU A 98 -5.24 -5.43 -10.31
N ASP A 99 -4.44 -4.78 -11.15
CA ASP A 99 -4.88 -4.15 -12.37
C ASP A 99 -3.91 -4.54 -13.49
N ASP A 100 -4.47 -5.02 -14.59
CA ASP A 100 -3.74 -5.42 -15.78
C ASP A 100 -4.66 -5.27 -16.98
N GLU A 101 -4.39 -4.28 -17.84
CA GLU A 101 -5.21 -3.99 -19.01
C GLU A 101 -5.33 -5.16 -20.00
N SER A 102 -4.40 -6.12 -19.93
CA SER A 102 -4.39 -7.32 -20.78
C SER A 102 -5.22 -8.48 -20.25
N ARG A 103 -5.73 -8.41 -19.02
CA ARG A 103 -6.45 -9.52 -18.35
C ARG A 103 -7.76 -9.05 -17.73
N SER A 104 -8.78 -9.90 -17.81
CA SER A 104 -10.02 -9.70 -17.09
C SER A 104 -9.83 -9.86 -15.57
N LEU A 105 -10.72 -9.26 -14.79
CA LEU A 105 -10.70 -9.37 -13.32
C LEU A 105 -10.75 -10.84 -12.85
N ASP A 106 -11.51 -11.69 -13.56
CA ASP A 106 -11.63 -13.11 -13.22
C ASP A 106 -10.34 -13.89 -13.50
N GLU A 107 -9.61 -13.55 -14.57
CA GLU A 107 -8.29 -14.13 -14.86
C GLU A 107 -7.24 -13.70 -13.83
N ILE A 108 -7.23 -12.42 -13.46
CA ILE A 108 -6.35 -11.90 -12.39
C ILE A 108 -6.66 -12.63 -11.08
N ARG A 109 -7.94 -12.79 -10.76
CA ARG A 109 -8.39 -13.49 -9.55
C ARG A 109 -7.98 -14.95 -9.56
N ALA A 110 -8.18 -15.67 -10.67
CA ALA A 110 -7.80 -17.07 -10.80
C ALA A 110 -6.29 -17.24 -10.58
N ALA A 111 -5.46 -16.46 -11.29
CA ALA A 111 -4.02 -16.48 -11.13
C ALA A 111 -3.57 -16.13 -9.69
N ALA A 112 -4.24 -15.17 -9.05
CA ALA A 112 -3.97 -14.83 -7.65
C ALA A 112 -4.30 -16.00 -6.72
N PHE A 113 -5.40 -16.72 -6.96
CA PHE A 113 -5.83 -17.85 -6.14
C PHE A 113 -4.89 -19.05 -6.28
N ASP A 114 -4.36 -19.28 -7.48
CA ASP A 114 -3.38 -20.35 -7.72
C ASP A 114 -2.09 -20.11 -6.93
N ILE A 115 -1.61 -18.86 -6.90
CA ILE A 115 -0.40 -18.49 -6.15
C ILE A 115 -0.67 -18.51 -4.64
N LEU A 116 -1.70 -17.80 -4.19
CA LEU A 116 -2.03 -17.66 -2.76
C LEU A 116 -2.57 -18.95 -2.14
N GLY A 117 -2.92 -19.92 -2.96
CA GLY A 117 -3.38 -21.24 -2.53
C GLY A 117 -2.24 -22.21 -2.20
N ARG A 118 -0.99 -21.87 -2.51
CA ARG A 118 0.17 -22.70 -2.19
C ARG A 118 0.52 -22.62 -0.71
N ASP A 119 0.89 -23.77 -0.12
CA ASP A 119 1.24 -23.87 1.30
C ASP A 119 2.56 -23.17 1.65
N ASP A 120 3.43 -22.95 0.66
CA ASP A 120 4.72 -22.28 0.81
C ASP A 120 4.64 -20.76 0.59
N VAL A 121 3.45 -20.21 0.34
CA VAL A 121 3.25 -18.78 0.06
C VAL A 121 2.68 -18.05 1.26
N LEU A 122 3.28 -16.91 1.60
CA LEU A 122 2.81 -16.01 2.65
C LEU A 122 2.53 -14.62 2.10
N ALA A 123 1.26 -14.22 2.11
CA ALA A 123 0.85 -12.85 1.77
C ALA A 123 1.19 -11.88 2.91
N LEU A 124 1.98 -10.86 2.60
CA LEU A 124 2.41 -9.84 3.57
C LEU A 124 1.44 -8.66 3.61
N GLY A 125 0.88 -8.26 2.48
CA GLY A 125 0.07 -7.05 2.38
C GLY A 125 -0.11 -6.60 0.95
N MET A 126 -0.24 -5.29 0.77
CA MET A 126 -0.32 -4.66 -0.54
C MET A 126 0.64 -3.48 -0.64
N LEU A 127 0.98 -3.15 -1.87
CA LEU A 127 1.51 -1.85 -2.23
C LEU A 127 0.51 -1.14 -3.11
N PHE A 128 0.32 0.15 -2.83
CA PHE A 128 -0.37 1.08 -3.70
C PHE A 128 0.68 1.98 -4.35
N LYS A 129 0.52 2.23 -5.64
CA LYS A 129 1.21 3.31 -6.36
C LYS A 129 0.14 4.31 -6.78
N GLN A 130 0.28 5.56 -6.37
CA GLN A 130 -0.63 6.63 -6.75
C GLN A 130 0.13 7.69 -7.55
N HIS A 131 -0.39 8.04 -8.72
CA HIS A 131 0.08 9.20 -9.47
C HIS A 131 -0.62 10.47 -9.01
N ASP A 132 0.17 11.47 -8.60
CA ASP A 132 -0.33 12.80 -8.25
C ASP A 132 -0.15 13.74 -9.45
N GLU A 133 -1.24 14.05 -10.14
CA GLU A 133 -1.22 14.91 -11.32
C GLU A 133 -0.74 16.34 -11.03
N GLN A 134 -0.93 16.83 -9.81
CA GLN A 134 -0.57 18.21 -9.44
C GLN A 134 0.94 18.33 -9.25
N THR A 135 1.54 17.35 -8.57
CA THR A 135 2.98 17.34 -8.31
C THR A 135 3.79 16.58 -9.36
N LYS A 136 3.12 15.86 -10.27
CA LYS A 136 3.70 14.97 -11.29
C LYS A 136 4.60 13.90 -10.67
N GLN A 137 4.23 13.42 -9.49
CA GLN A 137 5.01 12.46 -8.73
C GLN A 137 4.20 11.19 -8.48
N ASP A 138 4.87 10.06 -8.61
CA ASP A 138 4.36 8.77 -8.16
C ASP A 138 4.76 8.54 -6.71
N VAL A 139 3.79 8.12 -5.90
CA VAL A 139 4.01 7.78 -4.49
C VAL A 139 3.57 6.34 -4.25
N THR A 140 4.54 5.51 -3.85
CA THR A 140 4.29 4.14 -3.43
C THR A 140 4.16 4.06 -1.91
N PHE A 141 3.17 3.33 -1.41
CA PHE A 141 2.99 3.13 0.02
C PHE A 141 2.40 1.75 0.35
N PRO A 142 2.77 1.16 1.50
CA PRO A 142 2.26 -0.14 1.91
C PRO A 142 0.90 -0.03 2.59
N TYR A 143 0.11 -1.10 2.43
CA TYR A 143 -1.13 -1.37 3.17
C TYR A 143 -1.06 -2.78 3.77
N LEU A 144 -1.35 -2.89 5.06
CA LEU A 144 -1.22 -4.14 5.81
C LEU A 144 -2.58 -4.84 5.93
N PHE A 145 -2.64 -6.13 5.57
CA PHE A 145 -3.82 -6.94 5.84
C PHE A 145 -3.93 -7.37 7.30
N THR A 146 -2.79 -7.59 7.94
CA THR A 146 -2.68 -8.18 9.28
C THR A 146 -1.44 -7.64 9.98
N GLY A 147 -1.29 -8.00 11.26
CA GLY A 147 -0.05 -7.80 11.99
C GLY A 147 1.09 -8.57 11.34
N LEU A 148 2.16 -7.88 10.97
CA LEU A 148 3.38 -8.52 10.48
C LEU A 148 4.45 -8.51 11.57
N SER A 149 5.37 -9.49 11.48
CA SER A 149 6.61 -9.47 12.24
C SER A 149 7.50 -8.31 11.77
N VAL A 150 8.54 -7.98 12.54
CA VAL A 150 9.51 -6.94 12.16
C VAL A 150 10.13 -7.25 10.79
N ASN A 151 10.45 -8.53 10.54
CA ASN A 151 10.99 -8.99 9.26
C ASN A 151 9.97 -8.87 8.13
N GLY A 152 8.72 -9.27 8.36
CA GLY A 152 7.65 -9.10 7.36
C GLY A 152 7.42 -7.63 6.98
N ILE A 153 7.48 -6.73 7.96
CA ILE A 153 7.42 -5.27 7.70
C ILE A 153 8.64 -4.80 6.89
N ALA A 154 9.84 -5.30 7.21
CA ALA A 154 11.06 -4.94 6.49
C ALA A 154 11.00 -5.38 5.02
N VAL A 155 10.55 -6.61 4.74
CA VAL A 155 10.38 -7.12 3.38
C VAL A 155 9.33 -6.31 2.61
N LEU A 156 8.19 -5.98 3.22
CA LEU A 156 7.17 -5.15 2.58
C LEU A 156 7.68 -3.74 2.25
N ARG A 157 8.51 -3.15 3.13
CA ARG A 157 9.16 -1.86 2.85
C ARG A 157 10.18 -1.97 1.73
N LYS A 158 11.00 -3.02 1.73
CA LYS A 158 11.95 -3.33 0.65
C LYS A 158 11.22 -3.50 -0.68
N ALA A 159 10.06 -4.16 -0.68
CA ALA A 159 9.20 -4.30 -1.85
C ALA A 159 8.74 -2.93 -2.38
N ALA A 160 8.33 -2.01 -1.50
CA ALA A 160 7.95 -0.64 -1.88
C ALA A 160 9.11 0.13 -2.53
N THR A 161 10.32 -0.02 -2.01
CA THR A 161 11.53 0.59 -2.58
C THR A 161 11.89 -0.05 -3.93
N ASN A 162 11.85 -1.39 -4.04
CA ASN A 162 12.17 -2.10 -5.26
C ASN A 162 11.18 -1.82 -6.39
N GLN A 163 9.88 -1.64 -6.09
CA GLN A 163 8.89 -1.26 -7.10
C GLN A 163 9.13 0.18 -7.60
N TYR A 164 9.57 1.08 -6.72
CA TYR A 164 9.97 2.44 -7.08
C TYR A 164 11.21 2.45 -8.00
N GLU A 165 12.22 1.61 -7.71
CA GLU A 165 13.41 1.48 -8.55
C GLU A 165 13.15 0.72 -9.85
N GLY A 166 12.34 -0.33 -9.82
CA GLY A 166 11.95 -1.15 -10.98
C GLY A 166 11.12 -0.37 -12.00
N ALA A 167 10.16 0.45 -11.56
CA ALA A 167 9.41 1.36 -12.45
C ALA A 167 10.32 2.43 -13.08
N ARG A 168 11.35 2.88 -12.35
CA ARG A 168 12.33 3.85 -12.83
C ARG A 168 13.36 3.25 -13.80
N LEU A 169 13.72 1.97 -13.63
CA LEU A 169 14.65 1.23 -14.48
C LEU A 169 13.99 0.67 -15.76
N LEU A 170 12.69 0.32 -15.71
CA LEU A 170 11.96 -0.21 -16.86
C LEU A 170 11.44 0.85 -17.82
N GLY A 171 11.72 2.13 -17.58
CA GLY A 171 11.43 3.21 -18.54
C GLY A 171 9.95 3.30 -18.94
N MET A 172 9.03 2.78 -18.11
CA MET A 172 7.59 2.94 -18.30
C MET A 172 7.24 4.41 -18.07
N LYS A 173 7.37 5.16 -19.16
CA LYS A 173 6.85 6.52 -19.31
C LYS A 173 5.34 6.43 -19.20
N HIS A 174 4.78 7.09 -18.19
CA HIS A 174 3.43 7.63 -18.26
C HIS A 174 3.55 9.09 -18.70
#